data_AF-A0A3N5BPR0-F1
#
_entry.id   AF-A0A3N5BPR0-F1
#
_cell.length_a   1.000
_cell.length_b   1.000
_cell.length_c   1.000
_cell.angle_alpha   90.00
_cell.angle_beta   90.00
_cell.angle_gamma   90.00
#
_symmetry.space_group_name_H-M   'P 1'
#
loop_
_entity.id
_entity.type
_entity.pdbx_description
1 polymer ?
#
loop_
_entity_poly.entity_id
_entity_poly.type
_entity_poly.pdbx_seq_one_letter_code
_entity_poly.pdbx_strand_id
1 'polypeptide(L)' 'MLKSGDRVRIYYARTNRLPDLKWRERCGVVLVVGYGRGPRNVLVLTDAEVVVVPWGTRCES' A
#
# COMPACT_ATOMS: atom_id res chain seq x y z
N MET A 1 11.68 7.27 3.00
CA MET A 1 11.53 5.82 3.30
C MET A 1 10.16 5.66 3.93
N LEU A 2 9.36 4.69 3.47
CA LEU A 2 8.03 4.47 4.05
C LEU A 2 8.17 3.89 5.46
N LYS A 3 7.36 4.36 6.41
CA LYS A 3 7.33 3.89 7.80
C LYS A 3 5.89 3.79 8.30
N SER A 4 5.70 3.08 9.40
CA SER A 4 4.43 3.06 10.12
C SER A 4 3.99 4.47 10.50
N GLY A 5 2.70 4.76 10.32
CA GLY A 5 2.08 6.07 10.52
C GLY A 5 2.07 6.97 9.28
N ASP A 6 2.83 6.66 8.23
CA ASP A 6 2.79 7.45 6.99
C ASP A 6 1.42 7.30 6.31
N ARG A 7 0.91 8.41 5.77
CA ARG A 7 -0.24 8.38 4.86
C ARG A 7 0.22 7.94 3.47
N VAL A 8 -0.55 7.06 2.84
CA VAL A 8 -0.27 6.49 1.52
C VAL A 8 -1.51 6.41 0.66
N ARG A 9 -1.34 6.53 -0.67
CA ARG A 9 -2.39 6.28 -1.64
C ARG A 9 -2.03 5.07 -2.46
N ILE A 10 -2.96 4.13 -2.54
CA ILE A 10 -2.77 2.83 -3.17
C ILE A 10 -2.73 2.97 -4.70
N TYR A 11 -1.54 2.82 -5.27
CA TYR A 11 -1.32 2.74 -6.70
C TYR A 11 -0.77 1.35 -7.02
N TYR A 12 -1.59 0.52 -7.67
CA TYR A 12 -1.11 -0.77 -8.17
C TYR A 12 -0.28 -0.57 -9.43
N ALA A 13 0.75 -1.41 -9.61
CA ALA A 13 1.43 -1.49 -10.90
C ALA A 13 0.40 -1.88 -11.97
N ARG A 14 0.39 -1.18 -13.11
CA ARG A 14 -0.57 -1.38 -14.21
C ARG A 14 -0.57 -2.82 -14.76
N THR A 15 0.51 -3.56 -14.54
CA THR A 15 0.74 -4.95 -14.94
C THR A 15 0.32 -5.98 -13.89
N ASN A 16 0.01 -5.55 -12.68
CA ASN A 16 -0.43 -6.46 -11.62
C ASN A 16 -1.86 -6.90 -11.95
N ARG A 17 -2.01 -8.16 -12.38
CA ARG A 17 -3.32 -8.78 -12.69
C ARG A 17 -4.27 -8.86 -11.48
N LEU A 18 -3.77 -8.52 -10.30
CA LEU A 18 -4.52 -8.25 -9.09
C LEU A 18 -3.81 -7.14 -8.32
N PRO A 19 -4.56 -6.25 -7.64
CA PRO A 19 -5.77 -6.63 -6.92
C PRO A 19 -6.99 -5.78 -7.23
N ASP A 20 -8.08 -6.23 -6.62
CA ASP A 20 -9.42 -5.65 -6.60
C ASP A 20 -9.43 -4.13 -6.77
N LEU A 21 -10.08 -3.65 -7.85
CA LEU A 21 -10.15 -2.25 -8.24
C LEU A 21 -10.63 -1.35 -7.10
N LYS A 22 -11.38 -1.92 -6.14
CA LYS A 22 -11.91 -1.19 -4.98
C LYS A 22 -10.84 -0.50 -4.15
N TRP A 23 -9.59 -0.97 -4.14
CA TRP A 23 -8.50 -0.39 -3.35
C TRP A 23 -7.70 0.68 -4.10
N ARG A 24 -7.80 0.73 -5.43
CA ARG A 24 -7.03 1.66 -6.24
C ARG A 24 -7.41 3.10 -5.90
N GLU A 25 -6.40 3.98 -5.85
CA GLU A 25 -6.54 5.42 -5.57
C GLU A 25 -7.09 5.76 -4.17
N ARG A 26 -7.39 4.76 -3.34
CA ARG A 26 -7.74 4.98 -1.94
C ARG A 26 -6.53 5.39 -1.12
N CYS A 27 -6.78 6.25 -0.14
CA CYS A 27 -5.81 6.65 0.85
C CYS A 27 -5.90 5.77 2.10
N GLY A 28 -4.80 5.63 2.81
CA GLY A 28 -4.73 4.91 4.07
C GLY A 28 -3.49 5.25 4.86
N VAL A 29 -3.34 4.59 6.01
CA VAL A 29 -2.21 4.76 6.93
C VAL A 29 -1.42 3.47 6.98
N VAL A 30 -0.10 3.57 6.86
CA VAL A 30 0.80 2.42 6.98
C VAL A 30 0.79 1.91 8.41
N LEU A 31 0.45 0.64 8.59
CA LEU A 31 0.55 -0.05 9.87
C LEU A 31 1.90 -0.73 10.01
N VAL A 32 2.31 -1.48 8.98
CA VAL A 32 3.53 -2.30 8.99
C VAL A 32 4.20 -2.26 7.63
N VAL A 33 5.52 -2.20 7.64
CA VAL A 33 6.36 -2.33 6.44
C VAL A 33 7.12 -3.65 6.54
N GLY A 34 7.00 -4.50 5.52
CA GLY A 34 7.77 -5.73 5.42
C GLY A 34 9.22 -5.43 5.03
N TYR A 35 10.16 -5.98 5.79
CA TYR A 35 11.60 -5.91 5.52
C TYR A 35 12.14 -7.30 5.21
N GLY A 36 12.90 -7.45 4.11
CA GLY A 36 13.48 -8.73 3.72
C GLY A 36 13.99 -8.77 2.28
N ARG A 37 14.60 -9.90 1.91
CA ARG A 37 14.98 -10.22 0.52
C ARG A 37 13.72 -10.70 -0.21
N GLY A 38 13.07 -9.82 -0.96
CA GLY A 38 11.86 -10.10 -1.73
C GLY A 38 11.04 -8.84 -2.02
N PRO A 39 9.87 -8.98 -2.65
CA PRO A 39 8.93 -7.88 -2.83
C PRO A 39 8.56 -7.32 -1.46
N ARG A 40 8.89 -6.05 -1.21
CA ARG A 40 8.51 -5.40 0.04
C ARG A 40 7.00 -5.17 0.01
N ASN A 41 6.28 -5.64 1.01
CA ASN A 41 4.84 -5.42 1.15
C ASN A 41 4.58 -4.44 2.29
N VAL A 42 3.45 -3.77 2.23
CA VAL A 42 3.02 -2.76 3.19
C VAL A 42 1.60 -3.06 3.61
N LEU A 43 1.35 -3.15 4.91
CA LEU A 43 0.02 -3.25 5.48
C LEU A 43 -0.54 -1.84 5.67
N VAL A 44 -1.69 -1.57 5.07
CA VAL A 44 -2.33 -0.24 5.05
C VAL A 44 -3.74 -0.34 5.62
N LEU A 45 -4.06 0.53 6.58
CA LEU A 45 -5.42 0.75 7.05
C LEU A 45 -6.09 1.80 6.17
N THR A 46 -7.13 1.41 5.44
CA THR A 46 -7.95 2.34 4.63
C THR A 46 -9.24 2.70 5.35
N ASP A 47 -10.09 3.51 4.71
CA ASP A 47 -11.43 3.85 5.16
C ASP A 47 -12.42 2.67 5.12
N ALA A 48 -12.18 1.67 4.26
CA ALA A 48 -13.02 0.47 4.20
C ALA A 48 -12.45 -0.66 5.05
N GLU A 49 -11.22 -1.12 4.78
CA GLU A 49 -10.61 -2.25 5.47
C GLU A 49 -9.07 -2.14 5.51
N VAL A 50 -8.44 -3.12 6.15
CA VAL A 50 -6.98 -3.30 6.12
C VAL A 50 -6.57 -4.10 4.88
N VAL A 51 -5.55 -3.63 4.17
CA VAL A 51 -5.08 -4.25 2.92
C VAL A 51 -3.55 -4.34 2.87
N VAL A 52 -3.04 -5.44 2.33
CA VAL A 52 -1.60 -5.61 2.05
C VAL A 52 -1.33 -5.24 0.59
N VAL A 53 -0.40 -4.32 0.36
CA VAL A 53 -0.03 -3.85 -0.97
C VAL A 53 1.48 -3.91 -1.20
N PRO A 54 1.95 -4.11 -2.46
CA PRO A 54 3.36 -4.01 -2.77
C PRO A 54 3.93 -2.59 -2.53
N TRP A 55 5.20 -2.54 -2.16
CA TRP A 55 6.00 -1.33 -2.04
C TRP A 55 6.21 -0.72 -3.43
N GLY A 56 5.90 0.57 -3.58
CA GLY A 56 5.67 1.22 -4.88
C GLY A 56 4.40 2.07 -4.88
N THR A 57 3.53 1.80 -3.91
CA THR A 57 2.46 2.68 -3.46
C THR A 57 3.04 4.01 -2.96
N ARG A 58 2.62 5.15 -3.53
CA ARG A 58 3.10 6.51 -3.14
C ARG A 58 1.94 7.38 -2.68
N CYS A 59 2.12 8.18 -1.62
CA CYS A 59 1.33 9.40 -1.42
C CYS A 59 2.22 10.60 -1.71
N GLU A 60 1.61 11.62 -2.30
CA GLU A 60 2.07 12.99 -2.09
C GLU A 60 1.71 13.39 -0.66
N SER A 61 2.68 14.00 0.01
CA SER A 61 2.59 14.59 1.34
C SER A 61 1.74 15.84 1.35
#